data_AF-A0A0F9KC14-F1
#
_entry.id   AF-A0A0F9KC14-F1
#
_cell.length_a   1.000
_cell.length_b   1.000
_cell.length_c   1.000
_cell.angle_alpha   90.00
_cell.angle_beta   90.00
_cell.angle_gamma   90.00
#
_symmetry.space_group_name_H-M   'P 1'
#
loop_
_entity.id
_entity.type
_entity.pdbx_description
1 polymer ?
#
loop_
_entity_poly.entity_id
_entity_poly.type
_entity_poly.pdbx_seq_one_letter_code
_entity_poly.pdbx_strand_id
1 'polypeptide(L)'
;MNKTVQTTINDLLSGDLGRYGYLFPYRDRIPRVTTHPFTDLKKSSMKADQYVASKMLDLDLIGWTAKAVLNLDLFPIQIAILQIMWTHPFPMLVASRGGSKSFILAVYAILRALLDPGSKIVIVGAGLRQAKIVFNYIDQVWNSAPVFRSIIGGGKKAGPRQSVDLCYFKIGESIVYALPLGDGAKIRGFRANVVIADEFSCLNGNTYLTYGDRFGLISDGHDISIVKKNTLHRDVLVWGNGQFRKSPQAYCNGEHLTKIIQTGRGNIIEGTHNHKVRVLRNNCLEWVRFDEIQIDGHIPIDRSWRWHGGKTSITADEAYGIGLLPRLR
;
A
#
# COMPACT_ATOMS: atom_id res chain seq x y z
N MET A 1 -5.31 8.33 -42.61
CA MET A 1 -4.34 9.40 -42.31
C MET A 1 -3.84 9.23 -40.89
N ASN A 2 -2.72 8.54 -40.72
CA ASN A 2 -2.06 8.37 -39.42
C ASN A 2 -1.26 9.64 -39.10
N LYS A 3 -1.74 10.46 -38.17
CA LYS A 3 -0.93 11.54 -37.60
C LYS A 3 0.01 10.93 -36.56
N THR A 4 1.27 10.79 -36.93
CA THR A 4 2.38 10.50 -36.02
C THR A 4 2.47 11.66 -35.03
N VAL A 5 2.09 11.44 -33.78
CA VAL A 5 2.29 12.42 -32.71
C VAL A 5 3.78 12.39 -32.34
N GLN A 6 4.55 13.33 -32.89
CA GLN A 6 5.90 13.61 -32.40
C GLN A 6 5.78 14.39 -31.10
N THR A 7 5.83 13.68 -29.97
CA THR A 7 6.02 14.31 -28.66
C THR A 7 7.46 14.80 -28.59
N THR A 8 7.67 16.11 -28.46
CA THR A 8 9.03 16.64 -28.27
C THR A 8 9.49 16.38 -26.83
N ILE A 9 10.80 16.24 -26.60
CA ILE A 9 11.38 16.02 -25.27
C ILE A 9 10.92 17.08 -24.25
N ASN A 10 10.62 18.30 -24.69
CA ASN A 10 10.09 19.36 -23.83
C ASN A 10 8.65 19.09 -23.38
N ASP A 11 7.81 18.43 -24.19
CA ASP A 11 6.44 18.07 -23.81
C ASP A 11 6.42 16.99 -22.70
N LEU A 12 7.49 16.20 -22.59
CA LEU A 12 7.73 15.24 -21.50
C LEU A 12 8.29 15.88 -20.22
N LEU A 13 8.92 17.05 -20.34
CA LEU A 13 9.72 17.67 -19.28
C LEU A 13 9.10 18.97 -18.71
N SER A 14 8.15 19.59 -19.41
CA SER A 14 7.49 20.84 -19.01
C SER A 14 6.02 20.86 -19.42
N GLY A 15 5.29 19.78 -19.17
CA GLY A 15 3.84 19.79 -19.28
C GLY A 15 3.23 20.67 -18.19
N ASP A 16 2.95 21.93 -18.53
CA ASP A 16 2.18 22.83 -17.68
C ASP A 16 0.86 22.16 -17.29
N LEU A 17 0.72 21.93 -15.99
CA LEU A 17 -0.52 21.54 -15.33
C LEU A 17 -1.12 20.23 -15.84
N GLY A 18 -0.53 19.11 -15.42
CA GLY A 18 -1.24 17.82 -15.42
C GLY A 18 -2.67 17.97 -14.88
N ARG A 19 -3.60 17.16 -15.38
CA ARG A 19 -5.08 17.22 -15.24
C ARG A 19 -5.67 17.40 -13.83
N TYR A 20 -4.84 17.38 -12.79
CA TYR A 20 -5.19 17.51 -11.37
C TYR A 20 -4.49 18.70 -10.66
N GLY A 21 -3.84 19.61 -11.40
CA GLY A 21 -3.07 20.74 -10.83
C GLY A 21 -3.88 21.65 -9.89
N TYR A 22 -5.19 21.74 -10.07
CA TYR A 22 -6.09 22.51 -9.22
C TYR A 22 -6.41 21.87 -7.85
N LEU A 23 -6.04 20.60 -7.62
CA LEU A 23 -6.35 19.90 -6.36
C LEU A 23 -5.29 20.11 -5.26
N PHE A 24 -4.17 20.78 -5.56
CA PHE A 24 -3.06 20.97 -4.64
C PHE A 24 -2.51 22.40 -4.71
N PRO A 25 -3.11 23.36 -3.96
CA PRO A 25 -2.67 24.76 -3.93
C PRO A 25 -1.26 24.98 -3.33
N TYR A 26 -0.60 23.92 -2.85
CA TYR A 26 0.74 23.97 -2.24
C TYR A 26 1.81 23.23 -3.05
N ARG A 27 1.56 22.90 -4.32
CA ARG A 27 2.56 22.26 -5.20
C ARG A 27 3.84 23.10 -5.36
N ASP A 28 3.75 24.41 -5.12
CA ASP A 28 4.88 25.34 -5.10
C ASP A 28 5.87 25.16 -3.93
N ARG A 29 5.49 24.37 -2.91
CA ARG A 29 6.35 24.06 -1.74
C ARG A 29 7.02 22.70 -1.82
N ILE A 30 6.74 21.90 -2.85
CA ILE A 30 7.55 20.73 -3.18
C ILE A 30 8.92 21.25 -3.59
N PRO A 31 10.04 20.66 -3.13
CA PRO A 31 11.37 21.04 -3.61
C PRO A 31 11.34 21.10 -5.13
N ARG A 32 11.36 22.32 -5.68
CA ARG A 32 11.57 22.50 -7.12
C ARG A 32 12.95 21.93 -7.33
N VAL A 33 13.07 20.97 -8.25
CA VAL A 33 14.38 20.51 -8.71
C VAL A 33 15.04 21.76 -9.32
N THR A 34 15.83 22.47 -8.51
CA THR A 34 16.39 23.80 -8.84
C THR A 34 17.38 23.71 -9.99
N THR A 35 17.90 22.51 -10.25
CA THR A 35 18.87 22.19 -11.28
C THR A 35 18.41 20.98 -12.07
N HIS A 36 18.23 21.16 -13.37
CA HIS A 36 17.85 20.08 -14.29
C HIS A 36 18.82 18.88 -14.14
N PRO A 37 18.32 17.63 -14.06
CA PRO A 37 19.15 16.44 -13.76
C PRO A 37 20.23 16.15 -14.83
N PHE A 38 20.09 16.76 -16.01
CA PHE A 38 21.04 16.65 -17.13
C PHE A 38 21.87 17.92 -17.37
N THR A 39 21.94 18.85 -16.41
CA THR A 39 22.78 20.07 -16.54
C THR A 39 24.24 19.75 -16.86
N ASP A 40 24.77 18.65 -16.35
CA ASP A 40 26.16 18.24 -16.55
C ASP A 40 26.35 17.19 -17.66
N LEU A 41 25.32 16.87 -18.45
CA LEU A 41 25.41 15.86 -19.52
C LEU A 41 26.53 16.20 -20.53
N LYS A 42 26.65 17.49 -20.90
CA LYS A 42 27.70 17.97 -21.83
C LYS A 42 29.11 17.94 -21.24
N LYS A 43 29.23 17.88 -19.91
CA LYS A 43 30.51 17.83 -19.18
C LYS A 43 30.92 16.40 -18.81
N SER A 44 29.97 15.46 -18.90
CA SER A 44 30.21 14.05 -18.57
C SER A 44 31.00 13.37 -19.69
N SER A 45 31.95 12.52 -19.32
CA SER A 45 32.66 11.63 -20.25
C SER A 45 31.86 10.37 -20.62
N MET A 46 30.71 10.14 -19.97
CA MET A 46 29.83 9.00 -20.24
C MET A 46 29.05 9.19 -21.54
N LYS A 47 28.75 8.07 -22.21
CA LYS A 47 27.77 8.08 -23.30
C LYS A 47 26.39 8.49 -22.76
N ALA A 48 25.59 9.14 -23.60
CA ALA A 48 24.33 9.74 -23.17
C ALA A 48 23.34 8.73 -22.56
N ASP A 49 23.27 7.52 -23.12
CA ASP A 49 22.48 6.40 -22.61
C ASP A 49 22.93 5.96 -21.20
N GLN A 50 24.23 5.80 -20.99
CA GLN A 50 24.81 5.45 -19.69
C GLN A 50 24.59 6.55 -18.65
N TYR A 51 24.67 7.82 -19.05
CA TYR A 51 24.39 8.94 -18.17
C TYR A 51 22.91 8.99 -17.77
N VAL A 52 21.98 8.75 -18.70
CA VAL A 52 20.55 8.67 -18.39
C VAL A 52 20.26 7.51 -17.45
N ALA A 53 20.85 6.33 -17.69
CA ALA A 53 20.70 5.18 -16.82
C ALA A 53 21.23 5.45 -15.40
N SER A 54 22.38 6.11 -15.26
CA SER A 54 22.92 6.46 -13.94
C SER A 54 22.01 7.41 -13.16
N LYS A 55 21.35 8.36 -13.85
CA LYS A 55 20.33 9.21 -13.23
C LYS A 55 19.06 8.45 -12.87
N MET A 56 18.71 7.39 -13.60
CA MET A 56 17.55 6.56 -13.25
C MET A 56 17.78 5.71 -11.99
N LEU A 57 19.04 5.31 -11.76
CA LEU A 57 19.48 4.56 -10.58
C LEU A 57 19.67 5.43 -9.34
N ASP A 58 19.71 6.76 -9.51
CA ASP A 58 19.78 7.72 -8.42
C ASP A 58 18.44 7.77 -7.68
N LEU A 59 18.46 7.42 -6.39
CA LEU A 59 17.27 7.37 -5.54
C LEU A 59 16.68 8.76 -5.26
N ASP A 60 17.49 9.81 -5.32
CA ASP A 60 16.99 11.19 -5.19
C ASP A 60 16.14 11.59 -6.40
N LEU A 61 16.33 10.90 -7.53
CA LEU A 61 15.61 11.10 -8.78
C LEU A 61 14.54 10.03 -9.04
N ILE A 62 14.22 9.17 -8.07
CA ILE A 62 13.27 8.06 -8.27
C ILE A 62 11.88 8.52 -8.74
N GLY A 63 11.44 9.70 -8.29
CA GLY A 63 10.19 10.32 -8.76
C GLY A 63 10.24 10.72 -10.24
N TRP A 64 11.39 11.23 -10.68
CA TRP A 64 11.65 11.50 -12.10
C TRP A 64 11.69 10.19 -12.90
N THR A 65 12.35 9.14 -12.40
CA THR A 65 12.38 7.82 -13.05
C THR A 65 10.96 7.25 -13.23
N ALA A 66 10.12 7.36 -12.20
CA ALA A 66 8.72 6.95 -12.27
C ALA A 66 7.93 7.76 -13.33
N LYS A 67 8.17 9.07 -13.43
CA LYS A 67 7.56 9.90 -14.47
C LYS A 67 8.03 9.52 -15.87
N ALA A 68 9.34 9.45 -16.07
CA ALA A 68 9.96 9.24 -17.38
C ALA A 68 9.65 7.84 -17.96
N VAL A 69 9.67 6.80 -17.11
CA VAL A 69 9.51 5.41 -17.56
C VAL A 69 8.08 4.93 -17.41
N LEU A 70 7.45 5.16 -16.26
CA LEU A 70 6.12 4.63 -15.93
C LEU A 70 4.99 5.60 -16.26
N ASN A 71 5.29 6.83 -16.71
CA ASN A 71 4.29 7.86 -16.98
C ASN A 71 3.42 8.19 -15.75
N LEU A 72 4.04 8.20 -14.56
CA LEU A 72 3.35 8.47 -13.29
C LEU A 72 3.83 9.78 -12.66
N ASP A 73 2.88 10.63 -12.27
CA ASP A 73 3.13 11.79 -11.41
C ASP A 73 2.92 11.38 -9.95
N LEU A 74 4.02 11.09 -9.25
CA LEU A 74 3.96 10.69 -7.85
C LEU A 74 3.88 11.90 -6.91
N PHE A 75 3.17 11.74 -5.80
CA PHE A 75 3.19 12.71 -4.70
C PHE A 75 4.51 12.66 -3.92
N PRO A 76 4.94 13.76 -3.28
CA PRO A 76 6.16 13.77 -2.47
C PRO A 76 6.22 12.67 -1.41
N ILE A 77 5.10 12.39 -0.75
CA ILE A 77 5.02 11.29 0.23
C ILE A 77 5.22 9.92 -0.41
N GLN A 78 4.71 9.71 -1.63
CA GLN A 78 4.91 8.47 -2.37
C GLN A 78 6.39 8.30 -2.77
N ILE A 79 7.05 9.39 -3.17
CA ILE A 79 8.49 9.40 -3.46
C ILE A 79 9.29 9.04 -2.22
N ALA A 80 9.00 9.69 -1.08
CA ALA A 80 9.66 9.38 0.19
C ALA A 80 9.46 7.92 0.62
N ILE A 81 8.24 7.38 0.46
CA ILE A 81 7.95 5.96 0.72
C ILE A 81 8.83 5.06 -0.16
N LEU A 82 8.96 5.35 -1.46
CA LEU A 82 9.83 4.57 -2.36
C LEU A 82 11.31 4.62 -1.93
N GLN A 83 11.81 5.79 -1.56
CA GLN A 83 13.20 5.95 -1.11
C GLN A 83 13.48 5.17 0.19
N ILE A 84 12.55 5.22 1.15
CA ILE A 84 12.65 4.45 2.40
C ILE A 84 12.64 2.95 2.08
N MET A 85 11.72 2.49 1.24
CA MET A 85 11.62 1.08 0.88
C MET A 85 12.86 0.56 0.14
N TRP A 86 13.58 1.42 -0.57
CA TRP A 86 14.79 1.04 -1.29
C TRP A 86 16.04 0.93 -0.41
N THR A 87 16.11 1.76 0.64
CA THR A 87 17.30 1.92 1.50
C THR A 87 17.26 1.07 2.77
N HIS A 88 16.08 0.60 3.17
CA HIS A 88 15.89 -0.15 4.42
C HIS A 88 15.54 -1.62 4.15
N PRO A 89 16.12 -2.58 4.90
CA PRO A 89 15.92 -4.01 4.64
C PRO A 89 14.54 -4.56 5.06
N PHE A 90 13.78 -3.88 5.93
CA PHE A 90 12.45 -4.33 6.40
C PHE A 90 11.49 -3.15 6.68
N PRO A 91 11.11 -2.37 5.64
CA PRO A 91 10.24 -1.22 5.82
C PRO A 91 8.80 -1.68 6.16
N MET A 92 8.20 -1.08 7.18
CA MET A 92 6.79 -1.28 7.51
C MET A 92 5.99 -0.03 7.14
N LEU A 93 5.09 -0.16 6.15
CA LEU A 93 4.23 0.93 5.72
C LEU A 93 2.89 0.91 6.46
N VAL A 94 2.77 1.77 7.48
CA VAL A 94 1.50 2.01 8.18
C VAL A 94 0.87 3.28 7.63
N ALA A 95 -0.32 3.15 7.04
CA ALA A 95 -1.08 4.29 6.54
C ALA A 95 -2.58 4.10 6.75
N SER A 96 -3.30 5.20 6.80
CA SER A 96 -4.77 5.24 6.86
C SER A 96 -5.41 4.58 5.62
N ARG A 97 -6.74 4.38 5.66
CA ARG A 97 -7.50 3.99 4.47
C ARG A 97 -7.43 5.11 3.43
N GLY A 98 -7.15 4.75 2.19
CA GLY A 98 -6.99 5.73 1.10
C GLY A 98 -5.56 6.28 0.94
N GLY A 99 -4.61 5.91 1.81
CA GLY A 99 -3.21 6.34 1.71
C GLY A 99 -2.40 5.73 0.54
N SER A 100 -3.05 5.18 -0.49
CA SER A 100 -2.40 4.69 -1.72
C SER A 100 -1.36 3.57 -1.54
N LYS A 101 -1.43 2.78 -0.45
CA LYS A 101 -0.45 1.72 -0.12
C LYS A 101 -0.28 0.68 -1.24
N SER A 102 -1.35 0.01 -1.65
CA SER A 102 -1.27 -1.04 -2.67
C SER A 102 -0.78 -0.51 -4.03
N PHE A 103 -1.11 0.75 -4.35
CA PHE A 103 -0.59 1.42 -5.54
C PHE A 103 0.92 1.66 -5.45
N ILE A 104 1.41 2.25 -4.35
CA ILE A 104 2.85 2.54 -4.23
C ILE A 104 3.69 1.26 -4.12
N LEU A 105 3.14 0.19 -3.54
CA LEU A 105 3.74 -1.14 -3.54
C LEU A 105 3.87 -1.73 -4.96
N ALA A 106 2.88 -1.50 -5.83
CA ALA A 106 2.94 -1.92 -7.23
C ALA A 106 4.01 -1.14 -8.01
N VAL A 107 4.09 0.18 -7.80
CA VAL A 107 5.14 1.03 -8.39
C VAL A 107 6.52 0.58 -7.93
N TYR A 108 6.69 0.32 -6.64
CA TYR A 108 7.92 -0.22 -6.08
C TYR A 108 8.31 -1.55 -6.73
N ALA A 109 7.37 -2.50 -6.85
CA ALA A 109 7.64 -3.80 -7.48
C ALA A 109 8.12 -3.64 -8.93
N ILE A 110 7.49 -2.77 -9.72
CA ILE A 110 7.90 -2.52 -11.11
C ILE A 110 9.28 -1.87 -11.17
N LEU A 111 9.50 -0.80 -10.40
CA LEU A 111 10.78 -0.09 -10.40
C LEU A 111 11.91 -0.99 -9.90
N ARG A 112 11.67 -1.79 -8.86
CA ARG A 112 12.68 -2.72 -8.34
C ARG A 112 13.02 -3.78 -9.37
N ALA A 113 12.01 -4.37 -10.03
CA ALA A 113 12.25 -5.35 -11.09
C ALA A 113 13.04 -4.75 -12.28
N LEU A 114 12.80 -3.49 -12.60
CA LEU A 114 13.43 -2.79 -13.73
C LEU A 114 14.86 -2.34 -13.43
N LEU A 115 15.09 -1.74 -12.26
CA LEU A 115 16.35 -1.07 -11.90
C LEU A 115 17.34 -2.00 -11.18
N ASP A 116 16.88 -3.16 -10.69
CA ASP A 116 17.71 -4.19 -10.06
C ASP A 116 17.50 -5.53 -10.82
N PRO A 117 18.16 -5.70 -11.99
CA PRO A 117 17.97 -6.86 -12.86
C PRO A 117 18.22 -8.19 -12.14
N GLY A 118 17.40 -9.20 -12.45
CA GLY A 118 17.46 -10.52 -11.81
C GLY A 118 16.69 -10.61 -10.49
N SER A 119 16.01 -9.52 -10.09
CA SER A 119 15.16 -9.49 -8.90
C SER A 119 13.95 -10.41 -9.02
N LYS A 120 13.79 -11.29 -8.03
CA LYS A 120 12.55 -12.05 -7.81
C LYS A 120 11.73 -11.37 -6.73
N ILE A 121 10.61 -10.79 -7.12
CA ILE A 121 9.70 -10.09 -6.22
C ILE A 121 8.44 -10.94 -6.04
N VAL A 122 8.06 -11.17 -4.79
CA VAL A 122 6.87 -11.94 -4.45
C VAL A 122 5.92 -11.07 -3.64
N ILE A 123 4.75 -10.81 -4.19
CA ILE A 123 3.63 -10.13 -3.55
C ILE A 123 2.76 -11.20 -2.87
N VAL A 124 2.55 -11.03 -1.58
CA VAL A 124 1.69 -11.89 -0.77
C VAL A 124 0.57 -11.07 -0.13
N GLY A 125 -0.58 -11.70 -0.01
CA GLY A 125 -1.69 -11.23 0.81
C GLY A 125 -2.38 -12.42 1.47
N ALA A 126 -3.35 -12.16 2.34
CA ALA A 126 -4.10 -13.19 3.07
C ALA A 126 -4.70 -14.26 2.13
N GLY A 127 -5.04 -13.89 0.91
CA GLY A 127 -5.38 -14.81 -0.17
C GLY A 127 -5.04 -14.22 -1.54
N LEU A 128 -5.24 -15.01 -2.61
CA LEU A 128 -4.89 -14.60 -3.97
C LEU A 128 -5.67 -13.36 -4.41
N ARG A 129 -6.92 -13.20 -3.96
CA ARG A 129 -7.73 -12.00 -4.21
C ARG A 129 -7.03 -10.73 -3.71
N GLN A 130 -6.42 -10.79 -2.53
CA GLN A 130 -5.72 -9.65 -1.94
C GLN A 130 -4.39 -9.39 -2.64
N ALA A 131 -3.60 -10.44 -2.90
CA ALA A 131 -2.37 -10.31 -3.67
C ALA A 131 -2.62 -9.74 -5.09
N LYS A 132 -3.78 -10.06 -5.69
CA LYS A 132 -4.22 -9.52 -6.98
C LYS A 132 -4.49 -8.02 -6.96
N ILE A 133 -4.77 -7.39 -5.81
CA ILE A 133 -5.01 -5.93 -5.76
C ILE A 133 -3.76 -5.17 -6.20
N VAL A 134 -2.61 -5.47 -5.59
CA VAL A 134 -1.32 -4.88 -6.00
C VAL A 134 -0.99 -5.26 -7.43
N PHE A 135 -1.22 -6.51 -7.83
CA PHE A 135 -0.95 -6.97 -9.19
C PHE A 135 -1.82 -6.27 -10.26
N ASN A 136 -3.06 -5.93 -9.94
CA ASN A 136 -3.93 -5.17 -10.84
C ASN A 136 -3.43 -3.74 -11.03
N TYR A 137 -2.82 -3.11 -10.00
CA TYR A 137 -2.14 -1.84 -10.19
C TYR A 137 -0.91 -1.97 -11.10
N ILE A 138 -0.16 -3.07 -11.02
CA ILE A 138 0.93 -3.35 -11.97
C ILE A 138 0.40 -3.39 -13.41
N ASP A 139 -0.72 -4.08 -13.63
CA ASP A 139 -1.39 -4.13 -14.94
C ASP A 139 -1.87 -2.76 -15.43
N GLN A 140 -2.44 -1.96 -14.53
CA GLN A 140 -2.83 -0.58 -14.86
C GLN A 140 -1.63 0.27 -15.28
N VAL A 141 -0.54 0.24 -14.51
CA VAL A 141 0.69 0.99 -14.81
C VAL A 141 1.32 0.52 -16.13
N TRP A 142 1.36 -0.79 -16.38
CA TRP A 142 1.82 -1.33 -17.66
C TRP A 142 1.05 -0.75 -18.84
N ASN A 143 -0.29 -0.70 -18.74
CA ASN A 143 -1.14 -0.22 -19.83
C ASN A 143 -1.01 1.30 -20.09
N SER A 144 -0.65 2.08 -19.06
CA SER A 144 -0.48 3.55 -19.17
C SER A 144 0.96 4.02 -19.44
N ALA A 145 1.95 3.12 -19.45
CA ALA A 145 3.37 3.44 -19.56
C ALA A 145 3.97 3.04 -20.95
N PRO A 146 3.88 3.89 -21.98
CA PRO A 146 4.38 3.55 -23.33
C PRO A 146 5.89 3.31 -23.37
N VAL A 147 6.67 4.12 -22.64
CA VAL A 147 8.14 3.98 -22.55
C VAL A 147 8.51 2.65 -21.91
N PHE A 148 7.92 2.34 -20.74
CA PHE A 148 8.12 1.05 -20.09
C PHE A 148 7.79 -0.15 -20.99
N ARG A 149 6.67 -0.10 -21.71
CA ARG A 149 6.32 -1.16 -22.68
C ARG A 149 7.34 -1.29 -23.81
N SER A 150 7.85 -0.17 -24.30
CA SER A 150 8.89 -0.17 -25.34
C SER A 150 10.19 -0.80 -24.83
N ILE A 151 10.56 -0.56 -23.57
CA ILE A 151 11.76 -1.13 -22.95
C ILE A 151 11.63 -2.66 -22.82
N ILE A 152 10.49 -3.16 -22.34
CA ILE A 152 10.27 -4.60 -22.15
C ILE A 152 10.03 -5.33 -23.47
N GLY A 153 9.59 -4.62 -24.50
CA GLY A 153 9.32 -5.13 -25.83
C GLY A 153 7.85 -5.45 -26.07
N GLY A 154 7.47 -5.48 -27.35
CA GLY A 154 6.13 -5.81 -27.82
C GLY A 154 5.96 -7.31 -28.09
N GLY A 155 4.75 -7.83 -27.91
CA GLY A 155 4.40 -9.19 -28.35
C GLY A 155 3.34 -9.87 -27.49
N LYS A 156 2.80 -10.99 -27.99
CA LYS A 156 1.74 -11.77 -27.31
C LYS A 156 2.13 -12.31 -25.93
N LYS A 157 3.43 -12.29 -25.57
CA LYS A 157 3.97 -12.75 -24.29
C LYS A 157 4.42 -11.61 -23.35
N ALA A 158 4.42 -10.36 -23.82
CA ALA A 158 4.78 -9.20 -23.00
C ALA A 158 3.65 -8.82 -22.03
N GLY A 159 4.00 -8.12 -20.96
CA GLY A 159 3.07 -7.60 -19.96
C GLY A 159 2.63 -8.60 -18.88
N PRO A 160 1.88 -8.12 -17.87
CA PRO A 160 1.41 -8.93 -16.76
C PRO A 160 0.51 -10.08 -17.19
N ARG A 161 0.64 -11.23 -16.52
CA ARG A 161 -0.12 -12.45 -16.78
C ARG A 161 -0.91 -12.82 -15.55
N GLN A 162 -2.20 -13.08 -15.75
CA GLN A 162 -3.09 -13.53 -14.69
C GLN A 162 -3.68 -14.88 -15.07
N SER A 163 -3.48 -15.87 -14.20
CA SER A 163 -4.16 -17.17 -14.22
C SER A 163 -5.06 -17.29 -12.98
N VAL A 164 -5.80 -18.40 -12.91
CA VAL A 164 -6.65 -18.74 -11.77
C VAL A 164 -5.82 -18.82 -10.49
N ASP A 165 -4.62 -19.43 -10.56
CA ASP A 165 -3.79 -19.73 -9.39
C ASP A 165 -2.51 -18.90 -9.27
N LEU A 166 -2.12 -18.20 -10.33
CA LEU A 166 -0.84 -17.50 -10.40
C LEU A 166 -0.96 -16.21 -11.21
N CYS A 167 -0.48 -15.11 -10.64
CA CYS A 167 -0.21 -13.89 -11.39
C CYS A 167 1.30 -13.68 -11.46
N TYR A 168 1.82 -13.39 -12.64
CA TYR A 168 3.24 -13.11 -12.80
C TYR A 168 3.52 -12.09 -13.89
N PHE A 169 4.62 -11.37 -13.75
CA PHE A 169 5.09 -10.43 -14.76
C PHE A 169 6.61 -10.50 -14.87
N LYS A 170 7.10 -10.83 -16.07
CA LYS A 170 8.53 -10.84 -16.39
C LYS A 170 8.96 -9.49 -16.93
N ILE A 171 10.03 -8.94 -16.35
CA ILE A 171 10.61 -7.63 -16.66
C ILE A 171 12.11 -7.86 -16.86
N GLY A 172 12.56 -8.04 -18.11
CA GLY A 172 13.92 -8.49 -18.40
C GLY A 172 14.21 -9.84 -17.72
N GLU A 173 15.26 -9.89 -16.90
CA GLU A 173 15.64 -11.05 -16.09
C GLU A 173 14.87 -11.15 -14.77
N SER A 174 14.19 -10.08 -14.37
CA SER A 174 13.40 -10.00 -13.14
C SER A 174 12.00 -10.59 -13.33
N ILE A 175 11.40 -11.02 -12.21
CA ILE A 175 10.03 -11.53 -12.21
C ILE A 175 9.29 -11.08 -10.95
N VAL A 176 8.06 -10.62 -11.15
CA VAL A 176 7.11 -10.31 -10.08
C VAL A 176 6.05 -11.41 -10.06
N TYR A 177 5.81 -12.00 -8.88
CA TYR A 177 4.73 -12.94 -8.64
C TYR A 177 3.71 -12.35 -7.67
N ALA A 178 2.43 -12.71 -7.81
CA ALA A 178 1.45 -12.52 -6.76
C ALA A 178 0.87 -13.88 -6.34
N LEU A 179 0.99 -14.19 -5.05
CA LEU A 179 0.70 -15.49 -4.46
C LEU A 179 -0.16 -15.34 -3.19
N PRO A 180 -1.03 -16.30 -2.87
CA PRO A 180 -1.64 -16.38 -1.55
C PRO A 180 -0.57 -16.77 -0.50
N LEU A 181 -0.61 -16.14 0.69
CA LEU A 181 0.29 -16.49 1.80
C LEU A 181 0.09 -17.94 2.28
N GLY A 182 -1.17 -18.41 2.31
CA GLY A 182 -1.53 -19.80 2.65
C GLY A 182 -0.90 -20.30 3.95
N ASP A 183 -0.47 -21.56 3.95
CA ASP A 183 0.27 -22.27 5.01
C ASP A 183 1.79 -22.06 4.93
N GLY A 184 2.26 -21.15 4.08
CA GLY A 184 3.69 -20.93 3.85
C GLY A 184 4.34 -21.95 2.91
N ALA A 185 3.71 -23.08 2.57
CA ALA A 185 4.29 -24.09 1.68
C ALA A 185 4.43 -23.57 0.24
N LYS A 186 3.42 -22.80 -0.22
CA LYS A 186 3.41 -22.21 -1.58
C LYS A 186 4.48 -21.14 -1.79
N ILE A 187 4.88 -20.40 -0.76
CA ILE A 187 5.85 -19.31 -0.88
C ILE A 187 7.31 -19.79 -0.77
N ARG A 188 7.58 -20.88 -0.04
CA ARG A 188 8.94 -21.43 0.15
C ARG A 188 9.57 -21.90 -1.17
N GLY A 189 8.74 -22.29 -2.16
CA GLY A 189 9.21 -22.71 -3.48
C GLY A 189 9.72 -21.57 -4.39
N PHE A 190 9.43 -20.31 -4.08
CA PHE A 190 9.70 -19.18 -5.00
C PHE A 190 11.02 -18.45 -4.74
N ARG A 191 11.64 -18.60 -3.55
CA ARG A 191 12.92 -17.96 -3.14
C ARG A 191 13.08 -16.53 -3.67
N ALA A 192 12.33 -15.60 -3.07
CA ALA A 192 12.30 -14.20 -3.48
C ALA A 192 13.49 -13.40 -2.92
N ASN A 193 13.96 -12.43 -3.69
CA ASN A 193 14.84 -11.36 -3.21
C ASN A 193 14.06 -10.33 -2.40
N VAL A 194 12.82 -10.04 -2.82
CA VAL A 194 11.94 -9.05 -2.20
C VAL A 194 10.57 -9.68 -1.95
N VAL A 195 10.07 -9.57 -0.72
CA VAL A 195 8.71 -9.98 -0.36
C VAL A 195 7.90 -8.75 0.00
N ILE A 196 6.79 -8.55 -0.68
CA ILE A 196 5.82 -7.49 -0.41
C ILE A 196 4.60 -8.13 0.24
N ALA A 197 4.36 -7.85 1.52
CA ALA A 197 3.18 -8.31 2.23
C ALA A 197 2.17 -7.17 2.37
N ASP A 198 1.11 -7.19 1.55
CA ASP A 198 0.01 -6.23 1.69
C ASP A 198 -0.96 -6.70 2.79
N GLU A 199 -1.52 -5.75 3.54
CA GLU A 199 -2.42 -5.98 4.68
C GLU A 199 -1.85 -6.93 5.77
N PHE A 200 -0.59 -6.77 6.16
CA PHE A 200 0.03 -7.56 7.25
C PHE A 200 -0.75 -7.47 8.58
N SER A 201 -1.49 -6.39 8.84
CA SER A 201 -2.32 -6.25 10.05
C SER A 201 -3.60 -7.09 10.03
N CYS A 202 -4.05 -7.54 8.85
CA CYS A 202 -5.22 -8.41 8.68
C CYS A 202 -4.82 -9.90 8.64
N LEU A 203 -3.66 -10.23 9.20
CA LEU A 203 -3.22 -11.61 9.30
C LEU A 203 -3.95 -12.26 10.49
N ASN A 204 -4.56 -13.41 10.20
CA ASN A 204 -5.21 -14.32 11.15
C ASN A 204 -4.16 -14.83 12.18
N GLY A 205 -4.50 -15.80 13.03
CA GLY A 205 -3.57 -16.45 13.97
C GLY A 205 -2.20 -16.82 13.36
N ASN A 206 -2.11 -16.99 12.04
CA ASN A 206 -0.86 -17.24 11.30
C ASN A 206 0.02 -16.00 11.05
N THR A 207 -0.16 -14.90 11.79
CA THR A 207 0.73 -13.73 11.72
C THR A 207 2.05 -14.01 12.42
N TYR A 208 3.19 -13.68 11.82
CA TYR A 208 4.48 -13.84 12.49
C TYR A 208 4.69 -12.79 13.59
N LEU A 209 5.09 -13.26 14.78
CA LEU A 209 5.59 -12.51 15.92
C LEU A 209 7.04 -12.88 16.20
N THR A 210 7.77 -11.93 16.77
CA THR A 210 9.10 -12.18 17.36
C THR A 210 8.91 -12.51 18.83
N TYR A 211 9.08 -13.78 19.19
CA TYR A 211 9.16 -14.24 20.57
C TYR A 211 10.59 -14.07 21.10
N GLY A 212 10.75 -14.08 22.42
CA GLY A 212 12.08 -13.93 23.06
C GLY A 212 13.08 -15.02 22.68
N ASP A 213 12.59 -16.19 22.28
CA ASP A 213 13.36 -17.39 21.97
C ASP A 213 13.32 -17.78 20.48
N ARG A 214 12.37 -17.28 19.69
CA ARG A 214 12.17 -17.65 18.29
C ARG A 214 11.30 -16.66 17.50
N PHE A 215 11.28 -16.80 16.19
CA PHE A 215 10.16 -16.29 15.38
C PHE A 215 9.04 -17.33 15.35
N GLY A 216 7.82 -16.92 15.63
CA GLY A 216 6.65 -17.81 15.69
C GLY A 216 5.39 -17.12 15.19
N LEU A 217 4.25 -17.80 15.22
CA LEU A 217 2.95 -17.26 14.80
C LEU A 217 2.16 -16.73 16.02
N ILE A 218 1.20 -15.82 15.84
CA ILE A 218 0.26 -15.40 16.91
C ILE A 218 -0.45 -16.63 17.50
N SER A 219 -0.80 -17.60 16.67
CA SER A 219 -1.37 -18.88 17.05
C SER A 219 -0.44 -19.74 17.91
N ASP A 220 0.88 -19.57 17.82
CA ASP A 220 1.79 -20.31 18.69
C ASP A 220 1.64 -19.88 20.16
N GLY A 221 1.11 -18.67 20.38
CA GLY A 221 0.76 -18.15 21.70
C GLY A 221 -0.73 -18.19 22.02
N HIS A 222 -1.59 -18.73 21.15
CA HIS A 222 -3.04 -18.74 21.35
C HIS A 222 -3.65 -20.04 20.82
N ASP A 223 -4.35 -20.78 21.67
CA ASP A 223 -5.10 -21.96 21.22
C ASP A 223 -6.30 -21.52 20.38
N ILE A 224 -6.21 -21.71 19.05
CA ILE A 224 -7.24 -21.31 18.09
C ILE A 224 -8.49 -22.20 18.19
N SER A 225 -8.40 -23.36 18.86
CA SER A 225 -9.55 -24.23 19.10
C SER A 225 -10.52 -23.64 20.15
N ILE A 226 -10.07 -22.65 20.92
CA ILE A 226 -10.88 -21.97 21.93
C ILE A 226 -11.75 -20.92 21.24
N VAL A 227 -12.99 -21.30 20.94
CA VAL A 227 -14.03 -20.44 20.35
C VAL A 227 -14.95 -19.78 21.40
N LYS A 228 -14.67 -19.94 22.69
CA LYS A 228 -15.43 -19.33 23.79
C LYS A 228 -14.57 -18.31 24.55
N LYS A 229 -15.23 -17.34 25.19
CA LYS A 229 -14.59 -16.29 25.98
C LYS A 229 -13.68 -16.91 27.04
N ASN A 230 -12.37 -16.80 26.85
CA ASN A 230 -11.40 -17.42 27.73
C ASN A 230 -10.10 -16.61 27.78
N THR A 231 -9.48 -16.59 28.96
CA THR A 231 -8.15 -16.00 29.15
C THR A 231 -7.16 -17.13 29.35
N LEU A 232 -6.28 -17.30 28.37
CA LEU A 232 -5.17 -18.23 28.45
C LEU A 232 -4.00 -17.53 29.14
N HIS A 233 -3.57 -18.04 30.28
CA HIS A 233 -2.30 -17.63 30.87
C HIS A 233 -1.15 -18.25 30.07
N ARG A 234 -0.16 -17.44 29.73
CA ARG A 234 1.04 -17.86 28.98
C ARG A 234 2.23 -17.06 29.48
N ASP A 235 3.43 -17.63 29.56
CA ASP A 235 4.63 -16.85 29.91
C ASP A 235 5.51 -16.72 28.66
N VAL A 236 5.09 -15.85 27.74
CA VAL A 236 5.82 -15.60 26.49
C VAL A 236 6.37 -14.18 26.46
N LEU A 237 7.63 -14.05 26.05
CA LEU A 237 8.24 -12.76 25.72
C LEU A 237 7.92 -12.44 24.27
N VAL A 238 7.41 -11.24 24.01
CA VAL A 238 7.05 -10.79 22.67
C VAL A 238 7.71 -9.43 22.43
N TRP A 239 8.28 -9.23 21.24
CA TRP A 239 8.89 -7.95 20.87
C TRP A 239 7.80 -6.91 20.61
N GLY A 240 7.87 -5.78 21.31
CA GLY A 240 6.95 -4.65 21.11
C GLY A 240 7.44 -3.38 21.76
N ASN A 241 7.30 -2.24 21.07
CA ASN A 241 7.78 -0.94 21.53
C ASN A 241 9.28 -0.94 21.90
N GLY A 242 10.12 -1.52 21.03
CA GLY A 242 11.58 -1.46 21.12
C GLY A 242 12.23 -2.37 22.16
N GLN A 243 11.47 -3.24 22.84
CA GLN A 243 11.99 -4.19 23.82
C GLN A 243 11.14 -5.46 23.88
N PHE A 244 11.71 -6.55 24.37
CA PHE A 244 10.93 -7.74 24.73
C PHE A 244 10.10 -7.46 25.98
N ARG A 245 8.82 -7.77 25.92
CA ARG A 245 7.88 -7.60 27.03
C ARG A 245 7.18 -8.93 27.31
N LYS A 246 6.94 -9.23 28.58
CA LYS A 246 6.10 -10.36 28.95
C LYS A 246 4.67 -10.11 28.48
N SER A 247 4.10 -11.08 27.77
CA SER A 247 2.68 -11.13 27.44
C SER A 247 2.05 -12.28 28.24
N PRO A 248 1.67 -12.04 29.50
CA PRO A 248 1.28 -13.10 30.45
C PRO A 248 -0.07 -13.77 30.10
N GLN A 249 -0.81 -13.19 29.17
CA GLN A 249 -2.17 -13.57 28.84
C GLN A 249 -2.40 -13.48 27.34
N ALA A 250 -3.12 -14.45 26.79
CA ALA A 250 -3.84 -14.34 25.54
C ALA A 250 -5.34 -14.35 25.85
N TYR A 251 -6.11 -13.52 25.18
CA TYR A 251 -7.53 -13.38 25.45
C TYR A 251 -8.34 -13.67 24.20
N CYS A 252 -9.15 -14.72 24.26
CA CYS A 252 -10.14 -15.02 23.26
C CYS A 252 -11.45 -14.36 23.65
N ASN A 253 -11.99 -13.50 22.78
CA ASN A 253 -13.34 -12.96 22.96
C ASN A 253 -14.41 -14.03 22.73
N GLY A 254 -14.10 -15.10 22.00
CA GLY A 254 -15.03 -16.14 21.56
C GLY A 254 -15.83 -15.73 20.31
N GLU A 255 -16.62 -16.66 19.79
CA GLU A 255 -17.61 -16.36 18.77
C GLU A 255 -18.76 -15.57 19.37
N HIS A 256 -19.09 -14.45 18.72
CA HIS A 256 -20.19 -13.60 19.12
C HIS A 256 -21.16 -13.46 17.95
N LEU A 257 -22.45 -13.56 18.25
CA LEU A 257 -23.49 -13.28 17.27
C LEU A 257 -23.28 -11.87 16.72
N THR A 258 -23.25 -11.78 15.39
CA THR A 258 -23.22 -10.53 14.66
C THR A 258 -24.60 -10.24 14.07
N LYS A 259 -24.92 -8.95 14.00
CA LYS A 259 -26.08 -8.46 13.28
C LYS A 259 -25.59 -7.71 12.05
N ILE A 260 -26.21 -7.97 10.92
CA ILE A 260 -25.94 -7.28 9.66
C ILE A 260 -27.05 -6.24 9.45
N ILE A 261 -26.65 -4.99 9.22
CA ILE A 261 -27.54 -3.87 8.95
C ILE A 261 -27.27 -3.37 7.55
N GLN A 262 -28.30 -3.42 6.69
CA GLN A 262 -28.25 -2.82 5.37
C GLN A 262 -28.94 -1.45 5.40
N THR A 263 -28.20 -0.41 5.03
CA THR A 263 -28.74 0.95 4.90
C THR A 263 -29.64 1.06 3.67
N GLY A 264 -30.55 2.04 3.64
CA GLY A 264 -31.41 2.30 2.48
C GLY A 264 -30.66 2.65 1.18
N ARG A 265 -29.35 2.96 1.26
CA ARG A 265 -28.46 3.18 0.10
C ARG A 265 -27.65 1.94 -0.31
N GLY A 266 -27.96 0.77 0.26
CA GLY A 266 -27.31 -0.49 -0.07
C GLY A 266 -25.97 -0.76 0.62
N ASN A 267 -25.47 0.16 1.46
CA ASN A 267 -24.26 -0.11 2.26
C ASN A 267 -24.58 -1.07 3.40
N ILE A 268 -23.64 -1.96 3.72
CA ILE A 268 -23.79 -2.99 4.74
C ILE A 268 -22.82 -2.70 5.90
N ILE A 269 -23.32 -2.82 7.13
CA ILE A 269 -22.54 -2.74 8.36
C ILE A 269 -22.82 -4.01 9.16
N GLU A 270 -21.77 -4.71 9.58
CA GLU A 270 -21.87 -5.87 10.45
C GLU A 270 -21.17 -5.56 11.78
N GLY A 271 -21.77 -5.97 12.90
CA GLY A 271 -21.21 -5.75 14.23
C GLY A 271 -21.70 -6.79 15.24
N THR A 272 -20.90 -7.04 16.27
CA THR A 272 -21.28 -7.91 17.38
C THR A 272 -22.43 -7.29 18.19
N HIS A 273 -23.37 -8.11 18.63
CA HIS A 273 -24.60 -7.65 19.32
C HIS A 273 -24.32 -6.69 20.49
N ASN A 274 -23.29 -6.97 21.29
CA ASN A 274 -22.95 -6.19 22.48
C ASN A 274 -22.15 -4.90 22.19
N HIS A 275 -21.72 -4.67 20.94
CA HIS A 275 -20.96 -3.49 20.59
C HIS A 275 -21.86 -2.25 20.72
N LYS A 276 -21.46 -1.26 21.53
CA LYS A 276 -22.23 -0.02 21.69
C LYS A 276 -21.89 0.94 20.57
N VAL A 277 -22.91 1.45 19.90
CA VAL A 277 -22.81 2.45 18.83
C VAL A 277 -23.67 3.64 19.21
N ARG A 278 -23.19 4.85 18.90
CA ARG A 278 -24.04 6.04 19.01
C ARG A 278 -25.08 6.01 17.92
N VAL A 279 -26.33 6.24 18.28
CA VAL A 279 -27.45 6.39 17.35
C VAL A 279 -28.21 7.65 17.73
N LEU A 280 -28.55 8.45 16.73
CA LEU A 280 -29.45 9.58 16.81
C LEU A 280 -30.88 9.05 16.58
N ARG A 281 -31.73 9.16 17.62
CA ARG A 281 -33.17 8.88 17.56
C ARG A 281 -33.91 10.04 18.19
N ASN A 282 -35.02 10.48 17.60
CA ASN A 282 -35.84 11.57 18.15
C ASN A 282 -35.03 12.82 18.53
N ASN A 283 -34.02 13.19 17.72
CA ASN A 283 -33.05 14.26 17.99
C ASN A 283 -32.17 14.11 19.25
N CYS A 284 -32.16 12.94 19.89
CA CYS A 284 -31.30 12.62 21.02
C CYS A 284 -30.20 11.63 20.61
N LEU A 285 -28.98 11.89 21.09
CA LEU A 285 -27.82 11.01 20.91
C LEU A 285 -27.78 9.99 22.03
N GLU A 286 -27.97 8.72 21.68
CA GLU A 286 -28.01 7.62 22.65
C GLU A 286 -26.95 6.57 22.30
N TRP A 287 -26.35 5.97 23.34
CA TRP A 287 -25.50 4.79 23.17
C TRP A 287 -26.39 3.56 23.24
N VAL A 288 -26.59 2.89 22.11
CA VAL A 288 -27.37 1.66 22.01
C VAL A 288 -26.46 0.51 21.66
N ARG A 289 -26.85 -0.71 22.02
CA ARG A 289 -26.14 -1.90 21.54
C ARG A 289 -26.46 -2.14 20.06
N PHE A 290 -25.58 -2.84 19.36
CA PHE A 290 -25.71 -3.08 17.92
C PHE A 290 -26.98 -3.89 17.60
N ASP A 291 -27.35 -4.84 18.46
CA ASP A 291 -28.59 -5.62 18.38
C ASP A 291 -29.85 -4.75 18.55
N GLU A 292 -29.78 -3.69 19.34
CA GLU A 292 -30.87 -2.75 19.62
C GLU A 292 -31.09 -1.70 18.53
N ILE A 293 -30.25 -1.67 17.48
CA ILE A 293 -30.42 -0.72 16.36
C ILE A 293 -31.72 -1.03 15.61
N GLN A 294 -32.64 -0.06 15.60
CA GLN A 294 -33.93 -0.11 14.90
C GLN A 294 -33.84 0.56 13.53
N ILE A 295 -34.74 0.16 12.64
CA ILE A 295 -34.99 0.85 11.37
C ILE A 295 -35.40 2.29 11.71
N ASP A 296 -34.85 3.28 11.00
CA ASP A 296 -34.94 4.75 11.22
C ASP A 296 -33.95 5.38 12.23
N GLY A 297 -33.15 4.57 12.92
CA GLY A 297 -32.02 5.08 13.71
C GLY A 297 -30.88 5.59 12.82
N HIS A 298 -30.42 6.82 13.06
CA HIS A 298 -29.30 7.39 12.30
C HIS A 298 -27.99 7.20 13.07
N ILE A 299 -26.97 6.59 12.46
CA ILE A 299 -25.64 6.50 13.09
C ILE A 299 -24.89 7.81 12.81
N PRO A 300 -24.68 8.70 13.79
CA PRO A 300 -23.86 9.90 13.63
C PRO A 300 -22.44 9.50 13.24
N ILE A 301 -21.98 10.03 12.12
CA ILE A 301 -20.56 10.02 11.77
C ILE A 301 -19.99 11.31 12.34
N ASP A 302 -19.21 11.20 13.42
CA ASP A 302 -18.52 12.33 14.04
C ASP A 302 -17.50 12.91 13.05
N ARG A 303 -17.76 14.13 12.57
CA ARG A 303 -16.85 14.91 11.71
C ARG A 303 -16.05 15.93 12.51
N SER A 304 -16.12 15.92 13.84
CA SER A 304 -15.48 16.92 14.68
C SER A 304 -13.96 16.73 14.74
N TRP A 305 -13.25 17.86 14.88
CA TRP A 305 -11.78 17.92 14.99
C TRP A 305 -11.20 17.20 16.22
N ARG A 306 -12.06 16.70 17.13
CA ARG A 306 -11.69 16.10 18.43
C ARG A 306 -10.78 14.88 18.29
N TRP A 307 -10.92 14.09 17.23
CA TRP A 307 -10.08 12.92 16.95
C TRP A 307 -8.71 13.29 16.34
N HIS A 308 -8.50 14.58 16.05
CA HIS A 308 -7.26 15.15 15.55
C HIS A 308 -6.56 16.02 16.60
N GLY A 309 -6.79 15.75 17.88
CA GLY A 309 -6.26 16.49 19.04
C GLY A 309 -4.74 16.39 19.27
N GLY A 310 -3.95 16.29 18.20
CA GLY A 310 -2.53 16.59 18.22
C GLY A 310 -2.30 18.01 17.75
N LYS A 311 -1.47 18.78 18.46
CA LYS A 311 -0.88 20.00 17.87
C LYS A 311 0.07 19.55 16.78
N THR A 312 -0.39 19.56 15.54
CA THR A 312 0.46 19.37 14.37
C THR A 312 0.68 20.73 13.72
N SER A 313 1.91 20.99 13.27
CA SER A 313 2.21 22.14 12.41
C SER A 313 1.68 21.97 10.99
N ILE A 314 1.09 20.80 10.69
CA ILE A 314 0.54 20.43 9.38
C ILE A 314 -0.92 20.88 9.32
N THR A 315 -1.25 21.75 8.36
CA THR A 315 -2.61 22.23 8.11
C THR A 315 -3.53 21.10 7.65
N ALA A 316 -4.86 21.30 7.74
CA ALA A 316 -5.84 20.29 7.30
C ALA A 316 -5.69 19.90 5.82
N ASP A 317 -5.35 20.87 4.97
CA ASP A 317 -5.12 20.64 3.54
C ASP A 317 -3.81 19.88 3.29
N GLU A 318 -2.76 20.16 4.05
CA GLU A 318 -1.50 19.40 3.99
C GLU A 318 -1.72 17.97 4.49
N ALA A 319 -2.43 17.80 5.61
CA ALA A 319 -2.79 16.50 6.18
C ALA A 319 -3.65 15.67 5.21
N TYR A 320 -4.59 16.32 4.52
CA TYR A 320 -5.36 15.69 3.44
C TYR A 320 -4.46 15.31 2.25
N GLY A 321 -3.56 16.20 1.83
CA GLY A 321 -2.66 15.97 0.71
C GLY A 321 -1.64 14.86 0.92
N ILE A 322 -1.27 14.58 2.17
CA ILE A 322 -0.41 13.45 2.56
C ILE A 322 -1.18 12.22 3.05
N GLY A 323 -2.51 12.21 2.91
CA GLY A 323 -3.35 11.04 3.21
C GLY A 323 -3.55 10.75 4.71
N LEU A 324 -3.33 11.72 5.60
CA LEU A 324 -3.63 11.60 7.03
C LEU A 324 -5.13 11.77 7.34
N LEU A 325 -5.92 12.31 6.41
CA LEU A 325 -7.35 12.54 6.58
C LEU A 325 -8.16 11.91 5.44
N PRO A 326 -9.19 11.09 5.73
CA PRO A 326 -10.09 10.59 4.70
C PRO A 326 -11.00 11.71 4.14
N ARG A 327 -11.21 11.74 2.82
CA ARG A 327 -12.20 12.61 2.18
C ARG A 327 -13.60 12.09 2.48
N LEU A 328 -14.40 12.83 3.23
CA LEU A 328 -15.86 12.63 3.27
C LEU A 328 -16.50 13.61 2.28
N ARG A 329 -17.21 13.09 1.29
CA ARG A 329 -18.28 13.82 0.60
C ARG A 329 -19.55 13.63 1.42
#